data_AF-A0A8T3R1K8-F1
#
_entry.id   AF-A0A8T3R1K8-F1
#
_cell.length_a   1.000
_cell.length_b   1.000
_cell.length_c   1.000
_cell.angle_alpha   90.00
_cell.angle_beta   90.00
_cell.angle_gamma   90.00
#
_symmetry.space_group_name_H-M   'P 1'
#
loop_
_entity.id
_entity.type
_entity.pdbx_description
1 polymer ?
#
loop_
_entity_poly.entity_id
_entity_poly.type
_entity_poly.pdbx_seq_one_letter_code
_entity_poly.pdbx_strand_id
1 'polypeptide(L)'
;MITLGLIVAACAATVDPVTTIPASGSPPLVTAVPSSGPFVKSAYPAAGDAPCGETEPADARYGPYRGEFRRIRAKDPLTVVFELCQPDPAFLAKVASPAFSINDDGWIRTHIDPDVRGRQAIVSEV
;
A
#
# COMPACT_ATOMS: atom_id res chain seq x y z
N MET A 1 -28.19 -21.06 -66.83
CA MET A 1 -28.89 -19.77 -66.64
C MET A 1 -28.25 -19.05 -65.48
N ILE A 2 -27.77 -17.84 -65.72
CA ILE A 2 -27.05 -16.97 -64.79
C ILE A 2 -28.04 -16.33 -63.82
N THR A 3 -27.70 -16.29 -62.53
CA THR A 3 -28.07 -15.14 -61.69
C THR A 3 -26.92 -14.80 -60.75
N LEU A 4 -26.34 -13.64 -61.00
CA LEU A 4 -25.35 -12.93 -60.20
C LEU A 4 -26.09 -12.27 -59.01
N GLY A 5 -25.59 -12.43 -57.79
CA GLY A 5 -26.16 -11.79 -56.59
C GLY A 5 -25.07 -11.31 -55.64
N LEU A 6 -24.83 -10.00 -55.66
CA LEU A 6 -23.93 -9.26 -54.75
C LEU A 6 -24.61 -9.16 -53.37
N ILE A 7 -23.96 -9.61 -52.29
CA ILE A 7 -24.41 -9.31 -50.91
C ILE A 7 -23.31 -8.56 -50.15
N VAL A 8 -23.74 -7.41 -49.65
CA VAL A 8 -23.04 -6.35 -48.96
C VAL A 8 -22.51 -6.81 -47.59
N ALA A 9 -21.32 -6.33 -47.24
CA ALA A 9 -20.67 -6.52 -45.96
C ALA A 9 -21.44 -5.85 -44.81
N ALA A 10 -21.56 -6.55 -43.68
CA ALA A 10 -21.71 -5.92 -42.38
C ALA A 10 -20.94 -6.75 -41.34
N CYS A 11 -19.80 -6.24 -40.91
CA CYS A 11 -19.19 -6.62 -39.64
C CYS A 11 -20.21 -6.30 -38.54
N ALA A 12 -20.93 -7.31 -38.06
CA ALA A 12 -21.59 -7.19 -36.78
C ALA A 12 -20.48 -7.18 -35.71
N ALA A 13 -20.11 -5.98 -35.26
CA ALA A 13 -19.42 -5.85 -33.99
C ALA A 13 -20.37 -6.41 -32.92
N THR A 14 -20.00 -7.54 -32.34
CA THR A 14 -20.59 -8.05 -31.12
C THR A 14 -20.42 -6.96 -30.06
N VAL A 15 -21.51 -6.29 -29.72
CA VAL A 15 -21.55 -5.35 -28.62
C VAL A 15 -21.49 -6.18 -27.34
N ASP A 16 -20.31 -6.29 -26.75
CA ASP A 16 -20.19 -6.78 -25.38
C ASP A 16 -21.07 -5.89 -24.49
N PRO A 17 -21.91 -6.44 -23.59
CA PRO A 17 -22.58 -5.62 -22.60
C PRO A 17 -21.51 -5.04 -21.68
N VAL A 18 -21.08 -3.80 -21.96
CA VAL A 18 -20.39 -2.97 -20.99
C VAL A 18 -21.38 -2.74 -19.86
N THR A 19 -21.22 -3.52 -18.79
CA THR A 19 -21.76 -3.17 -17.48
C THR A 19 -21.10 -1.85 -17.08
N THR A 20 -21.75 -0.73 -17.37
CA THR A 20 -21.41 0.57 -16.79
C THR A 20 -21.63 0.47 -15.29
N ILE A 21 -20.56 0.18 -14.56
CA ILE A 21 -20.50 0.41 -13.12
C ILE A 21 -20.51 1.93 -12.95
N PRO A 22 -21.50 2.54 -12.26
CA PRO A 22 -21.41 3.96 -11.96
C PRO A 22 -20.11 4.19 -11.20
N ALA A 23 -19.31 5.15 -11.65
CA ALA A 23 -18.18 5.62 -10.87
C ALA A 23 -18.77 6.13 -9.54
N SER A 24 -18.65 5.34 -8.47
CA SER A 24 -18.78 5.86 -7.12
C SER A 24 -17.76 6.98 -7.03
N GLY A 25 -18.24 8.22 -7.01
CA GLY A 25 -17.40 9.39 -6.80
C GLY A 25 -16.69 9.20 -5.48
N SER A 26 -15.41 8.84 -5.52
CA SER A 26 -14.58 8.92 -4.34
C SER A 26 -14.54 10.41 -3.97
N PRO A 27 -14.88 10.79 -2.73
CA PRO A 27 -14.68 12.17 -2.30
C PRO A 27 -13.23 12.59 -2.60
N PRO A 28 -12.99 13.87 -2.94
CA PRO A 28 -11.64 14.33 -3.25
C PRO A 28 -10.72 13.96 -2.08
N LEU A 29 -9.56 13.36 -2.39
CA LEU A 29 -8.58 13.00 -1.39
C LEU A 29 -8.09 14.30 -0.74
N VAL A 30 -8.55 14.59 0.48
CA VAL A 30 -8.09 15.74 1.24
C VAL A 30 -6.62 15.49 1.55
N THR A 31 -5.72 16.23 0.90
CA THR A 31 -4.29 16.11 1.13
C THR A 31 -3.95 17.01 2.32
N ALA A 32 -3.55 16.40 3.44
CA ALA A 32 -3.06 17.15 4.59
C ALA A 32 -1.83 17.98 4.20
N VAL A 33 -1.67 19.15 4.81
CA VAL A 33 -0.44 19.94 4.66
C VAL A 33 0.72 19.14 5.27
N PRO A 34 1.75 18.76 4.51
CA PRO A 34 2.86 17.97 5.05
C PRO A 34 3.65 18.77 6.06
N SER A 35 4.13 18.10 7.12
CA SER A 35 5.10 18.70 8.03
C SER A 35 6.46 18.86 7.33
N SER A 36 7.24 19.86 7.78
CA SER A 36 8.61 20.07 7.30
C SER A 36 9.60 19.83 8.43
N GLY A 37 10.69 19.13 8.14
CA GLY A 37 11.77 18.88 9.09
C GLY A 37 13.03 18.38 8.40
N PRO A 38 14.17 18.31 9.11
CA PRO A 38 15.38 17.71 8.58
C PRO A 38 15.15 16.22 8.32
N PHE A 39 15.77 15.69 7.27
CA PHE A 39 15.78 14.25 7.03
C PHE A 39 16.51 13.52 8.14
N VAL A 40 15.84 12.52 8.73
CA VAL A 40 16.43 11.60 9.69
C VAL A 40 16.44 10.22 9.07
N LYS A 41 17.64 9.65 8.92
CA LYS A 41 17.78 8.27 8.43
C LYS A 41 17.13 7.31 9.40
N SER A 42 16.24 6.47 8.89
CA SER A 42 15.49 5.50 9.69
C SER A 42 15.37 4.16 8.98
N ALA A 43 15.16 3.10 9.78
CA ALA A 43 14.86 1.78 9.28
C ALA A 43 13.91 1.05 10.25
N TYR A 44 13.15 0.11 9.70
CA TYR A 44 12.37 -0.85 10.46
C TYR A 44 12.70 -2.28 9.99
N PRO A 45 13.09 -3.21 10.90
CA PRO A 45 13.44 -2.94 12.29
C PRO A 45 14.59 -1.91 12.43
N ALA A 46 14.65 -1.22 13.57
CA ALA A 46 15.66 -0.19 13.80
C ALA A 46 17.08 -0.77 13.81
N ALA A 47 17.23 -2.00 14.32
CA ALA A 47 18.46 -2.75 14.34
C ALA A 47 18.28 -4.08 13.59
N GLY A 48 19.28 -4.45 12.78
CA GLY A 48 19.29 -5.71 12.04
C GLY A 48 18.17 -5.82 11.01
N ASP A 49 17.82 -7.07 10.73
CA ASP A 49 16.74 -7.47 9.82
C ASP A 49 15.65 -8.19 10.63
N ALA A 50 14.44 -8.27 10.08
CA ALA A 50 13.41 -9.13 10.65
C ALA A 50 13.85 -10.61 10.60
N PRO A 51 13.48 -11.43 11.60
CA PRO A 51 13.87 -12.84 11.70
C PRO A 51 13.07 -13.71 10.72
N CYS A 52 13.31 -13.51 9.42
CA CYS A 52 12.61 -14.18 8.33
C CYS A 52 12.79 -15.70 8.39
N GLY A 53 11.70 -16.45 8.55
CA GLY A 53 11.72 -17.92 8.54
C GLY A 53 12.26 -18.55 9.82
N GLU A 54 12.53 -17.75 10.85
CA GLU A 54 12.90 -18.28 12.17
C GLU A 54 11.66 -18.80 12.90
N THR A 55 11.80 -19.98 13.50
CA THR A 55 10.71 -20.62 14.28
C THR A 55 10.66 -20.14 15.72
N GLU A 56 11.74 -19.54 16.21
CA GLU A 56 11.81 -18.95 17.54
C GLU A 56 11.52 -17.44 17.45
N PRO A 57 10.69 -16.89 18.34
CA PRO A 57 10.43 -15.47 18.35
C PRO A 57 11.62 -14.69 18.90
N ALA A 58 11.94 -13.55 18.29
CA ALA A 58 12.96 -12.62 18.80
C ALA A 58 12.59 -12.00 20.16
N ASP A 59 11.29 -11.99 20.50
CA ASP A 59 10.75 -11.52 21.77
C ASP A 59 9.70 -12.52 22.25
N ALA A 60 9.90 -13.08 23.45
CA ALA A 60 9.05 -14.12 24.02
C ALA A 60 7.57 -13.71 24.22
N ARG A 61 7.25 -12.42 24.14
CA ARG A 61 5.87 -11.91 24.19
C ARG A 61 5.09 -12.14 22.90
N TYR A 62 5.78 -12.39 21.80
CA TYR A 62 5.20 -12.56 20.47
C TYR A 62 5.49 -13.95 19.91
N GLY A 63 4.68 -14.38 18.94
CA GLY A 63 4.96 -15.58 18.17
C GLY A 63 6.07 -15.36 17.14
N PRO A 64 6.46 -16.42 16.41
CA PRO A 64 7.46 -16.34 15.34
C PRO A 64 7.03 -15.32 14.29
N TYR A 65 8.00 -14.61 13.70
CA TYR A 65 7.69 -13.61 12.68
C TYR A 65 7.10 -14.28 11.43
N ARG A 66 5.91 -13.83 11.02
CA ARG A 66 5.19 -14.34 9.83
C ARG A 66 4.92 -13.26 8.78
N GLY A 67 5.59 -12.11 8.89
CA GLY A 67 5.44 -11.03 7.92
C GLY A 67 6.32 -11.23 6.69
N GLU A 68 6.07 -10.40 5.67
CA GLU A 68 6.79 -10.44 4.38
C GLU A 68 7.96 -9.46 4.31
N PHE A 69 8.05 -8.49 5.22
CA PHE A 69 9.08 -7.45 5.20
C PHE A 69 10.31 -7.88 5.98
N ARG A 70 11.42 -8.06 5.29
CA ARG A 70 12.73 -8.22 5.93
C ARG A 70 13.18 -6.89 6.55
N ARG A 71 13.08 -5.80 5.78
CA ARG A 71 13.51 -4.48 6.21
C ARG A 71 12.90 -3.37 5.36
N ILE A 72 12.64 -2.22 5.97
CA ILE A 72 12.25 -0.99 5.29
C ILE A 72 13.23 0.09 5.73
N ARG A 73 13.83 0.85 4.81
CA ARG A 73 14.75 1.92 5.18
C ARG A 73 14.59 3.15 4.31
N ALA A 74 14.67 4.32 4.93
CA ALA A 74 14.84 5.57 4.21
C ALA A 74 16.33 5.73 3.85
N LYS A 75 16.66 5.55 2.57
CA LYS A 75 18.03 5.69 2.07
C LYS A 75 18.46 7.16 2.06
N ASP A 76 17.55 8.02 1.64
CA ASP A 76 17.66 9.47 1.52
C ASP A 76 16.24 10.10 1.57
N PRO A 77 16.08 11.44 1.52
CA PRO A 77 14.77 12.08 1.72
C PRO A 77 13.67 11.66 0.75
N LEU A 78 14.02 11.14 -0.44
CA LEU A 78 13.05 10.80 -1.49
C LEU A 78 13.13 9.31 -1.90
N THR A 79 13.91 8.51 -1.17
CA THR A 79 14.13 7.10 -1.50
C THR A 79 13.90 6.21 -0.30
N VAL A 80 12.90 5.35 -0.40
CA VAL A 80 12.65 4.24 0.52
C VAL A 80 12.97 2.93 -0.17
N VAL A 81 13.64 2.03 0.54
CA VAL A 81 13.95 0.68 0.04
C VAL A 81 13.27 -0.35 0.93
N PHE A 82 12.44 -1.17 0.30
CA PHE A 82 11.78 -2.32 0.90
C PHE A 82 12.55 -3.59 0.53
N GLU A 83 12.94 -4.36 1.54
CA GLU A 83 13.51 -5.70 1.42
C GLU A 83 12.48 -6.69 1.91
N LEU A 84 12.24 -7.74 1.13
CA LEU A 84 11.24 -8.76 1.44
C LEU A 84 11.94 -10.03 1.92
N CYS A 85 11.25 -10.77 2.80
CA CYS A 85 11.72 -12.07 3.25
C CYS A 85 11.74 -13.09 2.10
N GLN A 86 10.73 -13.04 1.23
CA GLN A 86 10.59 -13.90 0.05
C GLN A 86 10.18 -13.06 -1.18
N PRO A 87 10.43 -13.54 -2.42
CA PRO A 87 9.96 -12.86 -3.61
C PRO A 87 8.43 -12.74 -3.66
N ASP A 88 7.91 -11.53 -3.89
CA ASP A 88 6.47 -11.26 -4.02
C ASP A 88 6.19 -10.47 -5.32
N PRO A 89 5.76 -11.13 -6.40
CA PRO A 89 5.47 -10.46 -7.66
C PRO A 89 4.27 -9.50 -7.58
N ALA A 90 3.41 -9.64 -6.56
CA ALA A 90 2.26 -8.78 -6.34
C ALA A 90 2.55 -7.60 -5.40
N PHE A 91 3.81 -7.43 -4.95
CA PHE A 91 4.18 -6.43 -3.96
C PHE A 91 3.71 -5.01 -4.31
N LEU A 92 3.89 -4.59 -5.57
CA LEU A 92 3.51 -3.25 -6.03
C LEU A 92 1.99 -3.01 -5.94
N ALA A 93 1.18 -4.02 -6.25
CA ALA A 93 -0.27 -3.91 -6.11
C ALA A 93 -0.70 -3.88 -4.64
N LYS A 94 -0.02 -4.64 -3.77
CA LYS A 94 -0.29 -4.66 -2.32
C LYS A 94 0.03 -3.32 -1.67
N VAL A 95 1.21 -2.74 -1.96
CA VAL A 95 1.63 -1.45 -1.36
C VAL A 95 0.80 -0.26 -1.88
N ALA A 96 0.15 -0.41 -3.04
CA ALA A 96 -0.79 0.59 -3.55
C ALA A 96 -2.17 0.56 -2.85
N SER A 97 -2.44 -0.43 -1.98
CA SER A 97 -3.69 -0.47 -1.22
C SER A 97 -3.80 0.74 -0.29
N PRO A 98 -5.00 1.34 -0.14
CA PRO A 98 -5.22 2.43 0.82
C PRO A 98 -4.82 2.09 2.27
N ALA A 99 -4.80 0.80 2.62
CA ALA A 99 -4.31 0.33 3.92
C ALA A 99 -2.82 0.67 4.18
N PHE A 100 -2.03 0.94 3.14
CA PHE A 100 -0.63 1.36 3.21
C PHE A 100 -0.45 2.84 2.86
N SER A 101 -1.49 3.66 3.03
CA SER A 101 -1.39 5.12 2.87
C SER A 101 -0.31 5.69 3.79
N ILE A 102 0.48 6.63 3.27
CA ILE A 102 1.60 7.25 4.00
C ILE A 102 1.05 8.35 4.90
N ASN A 103 1.43 8.33 6.17
CA ASN A 103 1.04 9.31 7.17
C ASN A 103 2.23 10.19 7.56
N ASP A 104 1.92 11.39 8.04
CA ASP A 104 2.93 12.35 8.50
C ASP A 104 3.49 11.93 9.87
N ASP A 105 4.78 11.62 9.92
CA ASP A 105 5.49 11.18 11.13
C ASP A 105 5.59 12.31 12.19
N GLY A 106 5.70 13.57 11.77
CA GLY A 106 5.69 14.72 12.66
C GLY A 106 4.36 14.84 13.41
N TRP A 107 3.25 14.75 12.67
CA TRP A 107 1.90 14.74 13.21
C TRP A 107 1.67 13.55 14.14
N ILE A 108 2.06 12.34 13.73
CA ILE A 108 1.89 11.13 14.56
C ILE A 108 2.59 11.31 15.91
N ARG A 109 3.84 11.77 15.94
CA ARG A 109 4.62 11.93 17.18
C ARG A 109 4.01 12.93 18.17
N THR A 110 3.25 13.92 17.69
CA THR A 110 2.63 14.92 18.57
C THR A 110 1.21 14.55 18.99
N HIS A 111 0.58 13.56 18.35
CA HIS A 111 -0.83 13.21 18.56
C HIS A 111 -1.06 11.76 19.04
N ILE A 112 -0.01 10.95 19.15
CA ILE A 112 -0.05 9.57 19.62
C ILE A 112 1.01 9.43 20.72
N ASP A 113 0.58 8.97 21.91
CA ASP A 113 1.48 8.66 23.02
C ASP A 113 2.03 7.24 22.83
N PRO A 114 3.34 7.06 22.56
CA PRO A 114 3.91 5.73 22.29
C PRO A 114 3.90 4.79 23.52
N ASP A 115 3.74 5.33 24.73
CA ASP A 115 3.79 4.58 25.98
C ASP A 115 2.41 4.09 26.44
N VAL A 116 1.32 4.65 25.88
CA VAL A 116 -0.05 4.21 26.17
C VAL A 116 -0.38 2.93 25.40
N ARG A 117 -0.53 1.82 26.13
CA ARG A 117 -1.03 0.55 25.56
C ARG A 117 -2.56 0.55 25.53
N GLY A 118 -3.14 0.38 24.35
CA GLY A 118 -4.59 0.27 24.16
C GLY A 118 -5.07 0.84 22.84
N ARG A 119 -6.39 1.03 22.70
CA ARG A 119 -7.00 1.69 21.53
C ARG A 119 -6.60 3.17 21.55
N GLN A 120 -5.54 3.50 20.83
CA GLN A 120 -5.12 4.87 20.56
C GLN A 120 -6.26 5.55 19.80
N ALA A 121 -6.93 6.52 20.42
CA ALA A 121 -7.82 7.38 19.67
C ALA A 121 -6.92 8.23 18.77
N ILE A 122 -7.00 8.04 17.44
CA ILE A 122 -6.63 9.13 16.54
C ILE A 122 -7.57 10.25 16.96
N VAL A 123 -7.04 11.26 17.65
CA VAL A 123 -7.82 12.43 18.04
C VAL A 123 -8.33 13.00 16.73
N SER A 124 -9.60 12.73 16.43
CA SER A 124 -10.35 13.45 15.42
C SER A 124 -10.21 14.91 15.80
N GLU A 125 -9.41 15.65 15.03
CA GLU A 125 -9.31 17.08 15.14
C GLU A 125 -10.70 17.63 14.77
N VAL A 126 -11.44 18.04 15.81
CA VAL A 126 -12.75 18.74 15.84
C VAL A 126 -13.82 18.26 14.87
#